data_AF-A0A3M1WJX6-F1
#
_entry.id   AF-A0A3M1WJX6-F1
#
_cell.length_a   1.000
_cell.length_b   1.000
_cell.length_c   1.000
_cell.angle_alpha   90.00
_cell.angle_beta   90.00
_cell.angle_gamma   90.00
#
_symmetry.space_group_name_H-M   'P 1'
#
loop_
_entity.id
_entity.type
_entity.pdbx_description
1 polymer ?
#
loop_
_entity_poly.entity_id
_entity_poly.type
_entity_poly.pdbx_seq_one_letter_code
_entity_poly.pdbx_strand_id
1 'polypeptide(L)' 'LYTANHVRNLAGRGGAVYQPHAALCLETQHFPDSPNHPAFPSTVLEAGAVFRSTTIYRFGMDRA' A
#
# COMPACT_ATOMS: atom_id res chain seq x y z
N LEU A 1 6.44 0.32 1.29
CA LEU A 1 6.00 0.82 2.60
C LEU A 1 6.19 2.32 2.59
N TYR A 2 5.11 3.07 2.76
CA TYR A 2 5.16 4.52 2.92
C TYR A 2 4.76 4.84 4.36
N THR A 3 5.54 5.69 5.04
CA THR A 3 5.34 6.02 6.46
C THR A 3 4.77 7.43 6.61
N ALA A 4 3.94 7.91 5.68
CA ALA A 4 3.34 9.25 5.77
C ALA A 4 4.37 10.39 5.90
N ASN A 5 5.60 10.23 5.40
CA ASN A 5 6.72 11.16 5.62
C ASN A 5 6.53 12.56 5.02
N HIS A 6 5.60 12.73 4.07
CA HIS A 6 5.28 14.04 3.47
C HIS A 6 3.97 14.65 3.96
N VAL A 7 3.23 13.97 4.85
CA VAL A 7 2.01 14.53 5.45
C VAL A 7 2.38 15.60 6.47
N ARG A 8 1.80 16.81 6.37
CA ARG A 8 2.09 17.92 7.30
C ARG A 8 0.83 18.72 7.57
N ASN A 9 0.54 18.97 8.84
CA ASN A 9 -0.60 19.79 9.28
C ASN A 9 -1.92 19.42 8.59
N LEU A 10 -2.13 18.13 8.32
CA LEU A 10 -3.31 17.67 7.60
C LEU A 10 -4.45 17.48 8.59
N ALA A 11 -5.59 18.15 8.36
CA ALA A 11 -6.79 17.93 9.15
C ALA A 11 -7.22 16.45 9.08
N GLY A 12 -7.29 15.81 10.24
CA GLY A 12 -7.60 14.40 10.42
C GLY A 12 -8.97 14.17 11.06
N ARG A 13 -9.30 12.90 11.30
CA ARG A 13 -10.58 12.51 11.88
C ARG A 13 -10.66 12.93 13.36
N GLY A 14 -11.83 13.38 13.80
CA GLY A 14 -12.07 13.71 15.22
C GLY A 14 -11.29 14.93 15.72
N GLY A 15 -10.97 15.89 14.84
CA GLY A 15 -10.18 17.07 15.19
C GLY A 15 -8.67 16.82 15.29
N ALA A 16 -8.20 15.62 14.92
CA ALA A 16 -6.77 15.34 14.84
C ALA A 16 -6.10 16.22 13.78
N VAL A 17 -4.80 16.44 13.94
CA VAL A 17 -3.93 17.02 12.91
C VAL A 17 -2.81 16.02 12.64
N TYR A 18 -2.81 15.41 11.47
CA TYR A 18 -1.80 14.43 11.07
C TYR A 18 -0.50 15.12 10.68
N GLN A 19 0.59 14.60 11.25
CA GLN A 19 1.96 15.04 11.04
C GLN A 19 2.76 13.94 10.31
N PRO A 20 4.02 14.18 9.93
CA PRO A 20 4.85 13.13 9.35
C PRO A 20 4.89 11.90 10.26
N HIS A 21 4.79 10.71 9.67
CA HIS A 21 4.80 9.43 10.40
C HIS A 21 3.57 9.15 11.27
N ALA A 22 2.48 9.91 11.12
CA ALA A 22 1.22 9.63 11.82
C ALA A 22 0.51 8.34 11.35
N ALA A 23 0.94 7.75 10.24
CA ALA A 23 0.37 6.54 9.67
C ALA A 23 1.40 5.77 8.83
N LEU A 24 1.00 4.58 8.41
CA LEU A 24 1.73 3.72 7.48
C LEU A 24 0.79 3.20 6.39
N CYS A 25 1.30 3.06 5.17
CA CYS A 25 0.60 2.46 4.04
C CYS A 25 1.23 1.11 3.69
N LEU A 26 0.41 0.06 3.75
CA LEU A 26 0.74 -1.30 3.37
C LEU A 26 0.10 -1.59 2.01
N GLU A 27 0.85 -1.34 0.94
CA GLU A 27 0.35 -1.40 -0.44
C GLU A 27 0.94 -2.65 -1.10
N THR A 28 0.23 -3.77 -1.03
CA THR A 28 0.64 -5.00 -1.71
C THR A 28 0.39 -4.87 -3.21
N GLN A 29 1.45 -4.92 -4.00
CA GLN A 29 1.40 -4.77 -5.45
C GLN A 29 2.65 -5.38 -6.10
N HIS A 30 2.69 -5.35 -7.43
CA HIS A 30 3.92 -5.58 -8.18
C HIS A 30 4.95 -4.47 -7.90
N PHE A 31 6.19 -4.66 -8.34
CA PHE A 31 7.21 -3.64 -8.14
C PHE A 31 6.82 -2.34 -8.86
N PRO A 32 7.05 -1.18 -8.21
CA PRO A 32 6.97 0.09 -8.89
C PRO A 32 7.83 0.06 -10.15
N ASP A 33 7.33 0.67 -11.22
CA ASP A 33 8.03 0.80 -12.50
C ASP A 33 8.25 -0.52 -13.28
N SER A 34 7.58 -1.61 -12.91
CA SER A 34 7.66 -2.90 -13.65
C SER A 34 7.49 -2.80 -15.18
N PRO A 35 6.59 -1.95 -15.74
CA PRO A 35 6.49 -1.81 -17.20
C PRO A 35 7.79 -1.35 -17.89
N ASN A 36 8.64 -0.58 -17.20
CA ASN A 36 9.88 -0.04 -17.74
C ASN A 36 11.12 -0.89 -17.41
N HIS A 37 10.93 -1.96 -16.63
CA HIS A 37 11.99 -2.86 -16.18
C HIS A 37 11.69 -4.31 -16.61
N PRO A 38 12.15 -4.74 -17.80
CA PRO A 38 11.83 -6.07 -18.36
C PRO A 38 12.26 -7.27 -17.50
N ALA A 39 13.17 -7.07 -16.54
CA ALA A 39 13.58 -8.10 -15.60
C ALA A 39 12.64 -8.26 -14.39
N PHE A 40 11.71 -7.32 -14.17
CA PHE A 40 10.70 -7.43 -13.12
C PHE A 40 9.53 -8.32 -13.58
N PRO A 41 8.76 -8.92 -12.65
CA PRO A 41 7.54 -9.62 -13.02
C PRO A 41 6.61 -8.71 -13.82
N SER A 42 6.15 -9.18 -14.97
CA SER A 42 5.30 -8.40 -15.87
C SER A 42 3.98 -8.02 -15.19
N THR A 43 3.52 -6.80 -15.46
CA THR A 43 2.20 -6.31 -15.07
C THR A 43 1.22 -6.27 -16.24
N VAL A 44 1.60 -6.80 -17.41
CA VAL A 44 0.72 -6.87 -18.59
C VAL A 44 -0.32 -7.97 -18.39
N LEU A 45 -1.59 -7.64 -18.65
CA LEU A 45 -2.67 -8.61 -18.74
C LEU A 45 -3.14 -8.70 -20.19
N GLU A 46 -2.96 -9.87 -20.79
CA GLU A 46 -3.36 -10.14 -22.17
C GLU A 46 -4.88 -10.30 -22.29
N ALA A 47 -5.41 -10.06 -23.49
CA ALA A 47 -6.84 -10.25 -23.77
C ALA A 47 -7.27 -11.69 -23.47
N GLY A 48 -8.34 -11.86 -22.69
CA GLY A 48 -8.87 -13.16 -22.27
C GLY A 48 -8.16 -13.77 -21.05
N ALA A 49 -7.05 -13.20 -20.58
CA ALA A 49 -6.41 -13.63 -19.34
C ALA A 49 -7.15 -13.11 -18.10
N VAL A 50 -7.00 -13.81 -16.98
CA VAL A 50 -7.60 -13.44 -15.69
C VAL A 50 -6.52 -12.92 -14.76
N PHE A 51 -6.69 -11.68 -14.30
CA PHE A 51 -5.91 -11.14 -13.20
C PHE A 51 -6.51 -11.55 -11.85
N ARG A 52 -5.67 -11.99 -10.92
CA ARG A 52 -6.06 -12.28 -9.54
C ARG A 52 -5.00 -11.76 -8.57
N SER A 53 -5.45 -11.01 -7.57
CA SER A 53 -4.63 -10.59 -6.43
C SER A 53 -5.48 -10.64 -5.15
N THR A 54 -4.86 -10.88 -4.00
CA THR A 54 -5.57 -10.98 -2.72
C THR A 54 -4.68 -10.47 -1.60
N THR A 55 -5.23 -9.58 -0.78
CA THR A 55 -4.58 -8.99 0.39
C THR A 55 -5.47 -9.24 1.60
N ILE A 56 -4.91 -9.81 2.66
CA ILE A 56 -5.66 -10.16 3.87
C ILE A 56 -5.00 -9.47 5.06
N TYR A 57 -5.75 -8.60 5.72
CA TYR A 57 -5.38 -8.04 7.02
C TYR A 57 -6.10 -8.81 8.12
N ARG A 58 -5.34 -9.47 9.00
CA ARG A 58 -5.87 -10.20 10.15
C ARG A 58 -5.36 -9.54 11.43
N PHE A 59 -6.30 -9.12 12.26
CA PHE A 59 -6.02 -8.57 13.58
C PHE A 59 -6.35 -9.62 14.64
N GLY A 60 -5.56 -9.64 15.70
CA GLY A 60 -5.76 -10.49 16.87
C GLY A 60 -5.32 -9.72 18.11
N MET A 61 -5.67 -10.26 19.26
CA MET A 61 -5.14 -9.82 20.55
C MET A 61 -4.38 -11.00 21.14
N ASP A 62 -3.14 -10.79 21.56
CA ASP A 62 -2.52 -11.71 22.50
C ASP A 62 -3.23 -11.51 23.84
N ARG A 63 -3.86 -12.57 24.36
CA ARG A 63 -4.33 -12.57 25.74
C ARG A 63 -3.11 -12.84 26.62
N ALA A 64 -2.76 -11.87 27.45
CA ALA A 64 -1.87 -12.09 28.60
C ALA A 64 -2.54 -13.02 29.61
#